data_AF-A0A3D5UR32-F1
#
_entry.id   AF-A0A3D5UR32-F1
#
_cell.length_a   1.000
_cell.length_b   1.000
_cell.length_c   1.000
_cell.angle_alpha   90.00
_cell.angle_beta   90.00
_cell.angle_gamma   90.00
#
_symmetry.space_group_name_H-M   'P 1'
#
loop_
_entity.id
_entity.type
_entity.pdbx_description
1 polymer ?
#
loop_
_entity_poly.entity_id
_entity_poly.type
_entity_poly.pdbx_seq_one_letter_code
_entity_poly.pdbx_strand_id
1 'polypeptide(L)' 'MKKDMGGAACTLALAQALMEAKLDIRLRLLIPAVENAVSGNAFRPGDVLQSRKGLTVEIGNTDAEGRLVLGDALAEA' A
#
# COMPACT_ATOMS: atom_id res chain seq x y z
N MET A 1 7.71 -8.97 -8.93
CA MET A 1 6.71 -8.50 -9.92
C MET A 1 6.89 -7.01 -10.19
N LYS A 2 7.45 -6.58 -11.33
CA LYS A 2 7.80 -5.15 -11.54
C LYS A 2 6.61 -4.20 -11.65
N LYS A 3 5.43 -4.70 -12.02
CA LYS A 3 4.21 -3.92 -12.25
C LYS A 3 3.26 -3.88 -11.06
N ASP A 4 3.66 -4.45 -9.93
CA ASP A 4 2.82 -4.53 -8.73
C ASP A 4 2.59 -3.16 -8.06
N MET A 5 3.41 -2.18 -8.44
CA MET A 5 3.27 -0.76 -8.12
C MET A 5 2.38 0.02 -9.11
N GLY A 6 1.61 -0.68 -9.96
CA GLY A 6 0.82 -0.06 -11.03
C GLY A 6 -0.23 0.94 -10.51
N GLY A 7 -0.86 0.64 -9.37
CA GLY A 7 -1.78 1.58 -8.70
C GLY A 7 -1.08 2.87 -8.28
N ALA A 8 0.11 2.76 -7.67
CA ALA A 8 0.91 3.91 -7.26
C ALA A 8 1.31 4.78 -8.46
N ALA A 9 1.82 4.16 -9.54
CA ALA A 9 2.16 4.89 -10.76
C ALA A 9 0.97 5.63 -11.37
N CYS A 10 -0.20 4.98 -11.43
CA CYS A 10 -1.42 5.61 -11.94
C CYS A 10 -1.83 6.83 -11.10
N THR A 11 -1.84 6.69 -9.77
CA THR A 11 -2.19 7.79 -8.87
C THR A 11 -1.18 8.94 -8.89
N LEU A 12 0.11 8.65 -9.06
CA LEU A 12 1.16 9.66 -9.25
C LEU A 12 0.94 10.45 -10.54
N ALA A 13 0.70 9.76 -11.66
CA ALA A 13 0.43 10.41 -12.94
C ALA A 13 -0.83 11.28 -12.87
N LEU A 14 -1.88 10.80 -12.19
CA LEU A 14 -3.08 11.60 -11.95
C LEU A 14 -2.78 12.85 -11.11
N ALA A 15 -2.05 12.70 -10.00
CA ALA A 15 -1.65 13.81 -9.16
C ALA A 15 -0.86 14.87 -9.96
N GLN A 16 0.07 14.43 -10.82
CA GLN A 16 0.80 15.31 -11.72
C GLN A 16 -0.15 16.07 -12.66
N ALA A 17 -1.09 15.38 -13.32
CA ALA A 17 -2.06 16.02 -14.21
C ALA A 17 -2.94 17.05 -13.49
N LEU A 18 -3.37 16.78 -12.26
CA LEU A 18 -4.16 17.72 -11.44
C LEU A 18 -3.36 18.99 -11.08
N MET A 19 -2.06 18.83 -10.78
CA MET A 19 -1.17 19.96 -10.49
C MET A 19 -0.88 20.80 -11.74
N GLU A 20 -0.64 20.15 -12.89
CA GLU A 20 -0.44 20.83 -14.17
C GLU A 20 -1.69 21.62 -14.62
N ALA A 21 -2.88 21.09 -14.35
CA ALA A 21 -4.16 21.76 -14.59
C ALA A 21 -4.44 22.91 -13.62
N LYS A 22 -3.61 23.13 -12.59
CA LYS A 22 -3.76 24.17 -11.55
C LYS A 22 -5.15 24.17 -10.91
N LEU A 23 -5.69 22.99 -10.64
CA LEU A 23 -6.99 22.89 -9.97
C LEU A 23 -6.89 23.47 -8.56
N ASP A 24 -7.90 24.23 -8.16
CA ASP A 24 -8.00 24.79 -6.80
C ASP A 24 -8.50 23.73 -5.81
N ILE A 25 -7.65 22.74 -5.54
CA ILE A 25 -7.93 21.62 -4.64
C ILE A 25 -6.76 21.40 -3.67
N ARG A 26 -7.09 20.92 -2.48
CA ARG A 26 -6.09 20.42 -1.52
C ARG A 26 -5.84 18.94 -1.76
N LEU A 27 -4.77 18.62 -2.49
CA LEU A 27 -4.41 17.24 -2.81
C LEU A 27 -3.52 16.61 -1.72
N ARG A 28 -3.88 15.43 -1.21
CA ARG A 28 -3.02 14.53 -0.40
C ARG A 28 -2.88 13.21 -1.16
N LEU A 29 -1.65 12.77 -1.40
CA LEU A 29 -1.33 11.50 -2.03
C LEU A 29 -0.56 10.62 -1.05
N LEU A 30 -1.04 9.40 -0.81
CA LEU A 30 -0.39 8.40 0.03
C LEU A 30 0.06 7.23 -0.84
N ILE A 31 1.36 6.91 -0.80
CA ILE A 31 1.96 5.79 -1.55
C ILE A 31 2.69 4.90 -0.56
N PRO A 32 2.05 3.81 -0.11
CA PRO A 32 2.71 2.84 0.74
C PRO A 32 3.55 1.89 -0.13
N ALA A 33 4.81 2.24 -0.35
CA ALA A 33 5.73 1.49 -1.22
C ALA A 33 6.59 0.51 -0.41
N VAL A 34 6.57 -0.77 -0.81
CA VAL A 34 7.35 -1.86 -0.20
C VAL A 34 7.79 -2.86 -1.26
N GLU A 35 8.70 -3.77 -0.91
CA GLU A 35 9.01 -4.96 -1.69
C GLU A 35 8.57 -6.22 -0.91
N ASN A 36 7.92 -7.16 -1.61
CA ASN A 36 7.61 -8.47 -1.06
C ASN A 36 8.69 -9.47 -1.47
N ALA A 37 9.57 -9.84 -0.53
CA ALA A 37 10.72 -10.69 -0.78
C ALA A 37 10.82 -11.84 0.23
N VAL A 38 11.34 -12.98 -0.23
CA VAL A 38 11.56 -14.16 0.61
C VAL A 38 12.91 -14.03 1.33
N SER A 39 12.88 -14.12 2.64
CA SER A 39 14.06 -14.09 3.51
C SER A 39 13.79 -14.87 4.80
N GLY A 40 14.83 -15.11 5.61
CA GLY A 40 14.67 -15.80 6.91
C GLY A 40 13.79 -15.05 7.91
N ASN A 41 13.62 -13.74 7.74
CA ASN A 41 12.77 -12.87 8.54
C ASN A 41 11.48 -12.42 7.82
N ALA A 42 11.15 -13.01 6.67
CA ALA A 42 9.87 -12.76 6.02
C ALA A 42 8.72 -13.29 6.89
N PHE A 43 7.58 -12.60 6.83
CA PHE A 43 6.34 -13.08 7.46
C PHE A 43 5.85 -14.34 6.72
N ARG A 44 5.15 -15.21 7.45
CA ARG A 44 4.79 -16.56 7.02
C ARG A 44 3.28 -16.77 7.03
N PRO A 45 2.76 -17.74 6.26
CA PRO A 45 1.39 -18.19 6.44
C PRO A 45 1.13 -18.61 7.90
N GLY A 46 0.03 -18.12 8.47
CA GLY A 46 -0.34 -18.30 9.88
C GLY A 46 0.17 -17.22 10.83
N ASP A 47 1.08 -16.33 10.40
CA ASP A 47 1.45 -15.16 11.21
C ASP A 47 0.23 -14.25 11.40
N VAL A 48 0.13 -13.64 12.57
CA VAL A 48 -0.94 -12.67 12.89
C VAL A 48 -0.31 -11.30 13.11
N LEU A 49 -0.60 -10.37 12.20
CA LEU A 49 -0.05 -9.02 12.23
C LEU A 49 -1.04 -8.04 12.86
N GLN A 50 -0.51 -7.07 13.60
CA GLN A 50 -1.28 -5.95 14.14
C GLN A 50 -1.33 -4.84 13.08
N SER A 51 -2.53 -4.40 12.71
CA SER A 51 -2.75 -3.26 11.81
C SER A 51 -2.74 -1.93 12.57
N ARG A 52 -2.52 -0.83 11.85
CA ARG A 52 -2.60 0.54 12.36
C ARG A 52 -3.97 0.85 12.99
N LYS A 53 -5.04 0.21 12.52
CA LYS A 53 -6.40 0.36 13.07
C LYS A 53 -6.60 -0.36 14.41
N GLY A 54 -5.61 -1.10 14.90
CA GLY A 54 -5.71 -1.92 16.11
C GLY A 54 -6.43 -3.25 15.92
N LEU A 55 -6.70 -3.65 14.66
CA LEU A 55 -7.21 -4.97 14.32
C LEU A 55 -6.06 -5.93 14.02
N THR A 56 -6.26 -7.22 14.29
CA THR A 56 -5.34 -8.28 13.89
C THR A 56 -5.71 -8.89 12.54
N VAL A 57 -4.71 -9.25 11.74
CA VAL A 57 -4.88 -9.93 10.44
C VAL A 57 -4.04 -11.20 10.43
N GLU A 58 -4.68 -12.36 10.28
CA GLU A 58 -4.00 -13.62 10.00
C GLU A 58 -3.57 -13.69 8.53
N ILE A 59 -2.32 -14.03 8.28
CA ILE A 59 -1.77 -14.18 6.94
C ILE A 59 -2.09 -15.58 6.42
N GLY A 60 -3.17 -15.72 5.66
CA GLY A 60 -3.47 -16.98 4.96
C GLY A 60 -2.57 -17.24 3.74
N ASN A 61 -2.12 -16.16 3.08
CA ASN A 61 -1.22 -16.22 1.91
C ASN A 61 -0.36 -14.93 1.88
N THR A 62 0.96 -15.10 1.75
CA THR A 62 1.93 -13.99 1.74
C THR A 62 1.96 -13.20 0.43
N ASP A 63 1.39 -13.74 -0.65
CA ASP A 63 1.19 -13.08 -1.96
C ASP A 63 -0.14 -12.29 -2.03
N ALA A 64 -0.79 -12.12 -0.88
CA ALA A 64 -1.93 -11.22 -0.70
C ALA A 64 -1.53 -9.96 0.09
N GLU A 65 -0.24 -9.60 0.05
CA GLU A 65 0.40 -8.48 0.75
C GLU A 65 -0.18 -7.11 0.42
N GLY A 66 -0.64 -6.89 -0.81
CA GLY A 66 -1.12 -5.58 -1.25
C GLY A 66 -2.23 -5.03 -0.35
N ARG A 67 -3.10 -5.92 0.18
CA ARG A 67 -4.18 -5.53 1.09
C ARG A 67 -3.68 -5.14 2.49
N LEU A 68 -2.54 -5.69 2.94
CA LEU A 68 -1.95 -5.38 4.25
C LEU A 68 -1.40 -3.95 4.24
N VAL A 69 -0.62 -3.66 3.19
CA VAL A 69 0.01 -2.36 2.95
C VAL A 69 -1.07 -1.27 2.76
N LEU A 70 -2.12 -1.57 1.99
CA LEU A 70 -3.26 -0.66 1.83
C LEU A 70 -4.08 -0.48 3.12
N GLY A 71 -4.24 -1.54 3.93
CA GLY A 71 -5.00 -1.46 5.18
C GLY A 71 -4.48 -0.39 6.12
N ASP A 72 -3.16 -0.31 6.27
CA ASP A 72 -2.52 0.70 7.11
C ASP A 72 -2.54 2.09 6.49
N ALA A 73 -2.36 2.19 5.16
CA ALA A 73 -2.45 3.46 4.46
C ALA A 73 -3.86 4.07 4.53
N LEU A 74 -4.91 3.25 4.45
CA LEU A 74 -6.30 3.68 4.59
C LEU A 74 -6.65 4.05 6.03
N ALA A 75 -6.03 3.42 7.03
CA ALA A 75 -6.20 3.81 8.43
C ALA A 75 -5.54 5.17 8.76
N GLU A 76 -4.54 5.59 7.98
CA GLU A 76 -3.85 6.89 8.08
C GLU A 76 -4.50 8.02 7.27
N ALA A 77 -5.26 7.66 6.22
CA ALA A 77 -5.86 8.61 5.29
C ALA A 77 -6.85 9.57 5.97
#